data_AF-A0A388SG01-F1
#
_entry.id   AF-A0A388SG01-F1
#
_cell.length_a   1.000
_cell.length_b   1.000
_cell.length_c   1.000
_cell.angle_alpha   90.00
_cell.angle_beta   90.00
_cell.angle_gamma   90.00
#
_symmetry.space_group_name_H-M   'P 1'
#
loop_
_entity.id
_entity.type
_entity.pdbx_description
1 polymer ?
#
loop_
_entity_poly.entity_id
_entity_poly.type
_entity_poly.pdbx_seq_one_letter_code
_entity_poly.pdbx_strand_id
1 'polypeptide(L)'
;MTAFRENPFVYLGVSPSSSRSEILEKAEEKALTEDPDEVAKYRSILTNPGKRLESELRYLPGVSDEEANEILALLGKDPVSLCAWSKERLSGIARANALAQALPSFPETNEPGFSSLIRDIAESFESQDIAELASLVNGARSRAHFPEVKDTDRIPEALKEIRWDYQKAIEARFNSIQSRRVARILTGLFPPKGEQAGIIPGLIDDLLSSYEVSVQSFAEKEMASAAELLRQIPAECRNGHLTRRGVFALTMLYRVTVNWNSVTLPLQRFRQAKGEACRQTESLFTAVRKLAYYLATDLNCVDAAYLLVRRVLSQLLVSPVLEKHYRYDLESIAGMRKGKGAASGSDTIPEQKTVSSLEPAEAKGFKGIPLLVTDIVPTEEDEAAFRAPEPRTAVSASRLPGFFSSLQSRLPKKHRKLWLIAAVILLIVWMKGCVFSSDEDYADYSGGGYRSGGAYSDDDESYEEEQREKEAREAEEEAELEREEAEEEAREEAEEEARERQAALEAQFEAEQEEERLRELEREEEMQRQLDEQRRRTQELENELEEEQERSRRSSLYGY
;
A
#
# COMPACT_ATOMS: atom_id res chain seq x y z
N MET A 1 21.09 5.51 -1.02
CA MET A 1 22.37 6.18 -0.73
C MET A 1 22.15 7.68 -0.80
N THR A 2 21.72 8.25 0.32
CA THR A 2 21.78 9.70 0.56
C THR A 2 22.30 9.88 1.97
N ALA A 3 23.44 9.25 2.27
CA ALA A 3 24.09 9.54 3.53
C ALA A 3 24.93 10.80 3.28
N PHE A 4 24.55 11.91 3.88
CA PHE A 4 25.39 13.11 3.95
C PHE A 4 26.77 12.81 4.56
N ARG A 5 26.89 11.69 5.30
CA ARG A 5 28.16 11.10 5.74
C ARG A 5 29.05 10.58 4.61
N GLU A 6 28.48 10.19 3.48
CA GLU A 6 29.20 9.82 2.24
C GLU A 6 29.62 11.06 1.45
N ASN A 7 29.22 12.28 1.85
CA ASN A 7 29.75 13.49 1.24
C ASN A 7 31.27 13.53 1.49
N PRO A 8 32.11 13.74 0.45
CA PRO A 8 33.56 13.69 0.60
C PRO A 8 34.13 14.72 1.59
N PHE A 9 33.43 15.83 1.87
CA PHE A 9 33.82 16.81 2.89
C PHE A 9 33.55 16.31 4.32
N VAL A 10 32.46 15.55 4.51
CA VAL A 10 32.04 15.02 5.82
C VAL A 10 32.80 13.76 6.20
N TYR A 11 32.93 12.83 5.24
CA TYR A 11 34.07 11.92 5.20
C TYR A 11 35.36 12.77 5.17
N LEU A 12 36.60 12.35 5.37
CA LEU A 12 37.77 13.28 5.51
C LEU A 12 37.74 14.37 6.62
N GLY A 13 36.60 14.96 7.01
CA GLY A 13 36.48 15.96 8.08
C GLY A 13 37.02 17.33 7.69
N VAL A 14 36.70 17.81 6.49
CA VAL A 14 37.14 19.10 5.92
C VAL A 14 35.95 19.95 5.47
N SER A 15 36.13 21.26 5.27
CA SER A 15 35.04 22.14 4.80
C SER A 15 35.23 22.54 3.33
N PRO A 16 34.18 23.06 2.66
CA PRO A 16 34.33 23.67 1.34
C PRO A 16 35.30 24.84 1.29
N SER A 17 35.65 25.44 2.44
CA SER A 17 36.68 26.48 2.56
C SER A 17 38.09 25.91 2.75
N SER A 18 38.24 24.60 3.02
CA SER A 18 39.54 23.95 3.21
C SER A 18 40.38 23.93 1.94
N SER A 19 41.67 24.24 2.12
CA SER A 19 42.65 24.33 1.02
C SER A 19 43.04 22.96 0.47
N ARG A 20 43.67 22.92 -0.70
CA ARG A 20 44.19 21.67 -1.27
C ARG A 20 45.18 20.97 -0.33
N SER A 21 46.02 21.73 0.38
CA SER A 21 47.02 21.16 1.30
C SER A 21 46.36 20.47 2.48
N GLU A 22 45.36 21.13 3.08
CA GLU A 22 44.61 20.62 4.23
C GLU A 22 43.82 19.35 3.88
N ILE A 23 43.22 19.31 2.68
CA ILE A 23 42.53 18.12 2.18
C ILE A 23 43.51 16.94 2.02
N LEU A 24 44.72 17.19 1.54
CA LEU A 24 45.74 16.13 1.38
C LEU A 24 46.20 15.60 2.73
N GLU A 25 46.50 16.50 3.68
CA GLU A 25 46.90 16.16 5.04
C GLU A 25 45.83 15.32 5.75
N LYS A 26 44.57 15.77 5.73
CA LYS A 26 43.45 15.03 6.34
C LYS A 26 43.19 13.68 5.68
N ALA A 27 43.36 13.58 4.36
CA ALA A 27 43.27 12.31 3.67
C ALA A 27 44.41 11.36 4.05
N GLU A 28 45.64 11.85 4.19
CA GLU A 28 46.78 11.04 4.65
C GLU A 28 46.57 10.54 6.08
N GLU A 29 46.12 11.40 7.00
CA GLU A 29 45.76 11.00 8.37
C GLU A 29 44.68 9.90 8.37
N LYS A 30 43.61 10.07 7.58
CA LYS A 30 42.47 9.15 7.55
C LYS A 30 42.80 7.81 6.88
N ALA A 31 43.71 7.79 5.91
CA ALA A 31 44.20 6.57 5.26
C ALA A 31 45.02 5.66 6.20
N LEU A 32 45.44 6.15 7.38
CA LEU A 32 46.08 5.32 8.40
C LEU A 32 45.07 4.44 9.16
N THR A 33 43.79 4.83 9.18
CA THR A 33 42.76 4.19 10.01
C THR A 33 41.62 3.56 9.19
N GLU A 34 41.39 4.03 7.97
CA GLU A 34 40.35 3.54 7.06
C GLU A 34 40.93 3.02 5.74
N ASP A 35 40.09 2.46 4.88
CA ASP A 35 40.49 1.92 3.57
C ASP A 35 41.18 2.98 2.69
N PRO A 36 42.47 2.79 2.34
CA PRO A 36 43.22 3.74 1.53
C PRO A 36 42.59 4.02 0.15
N ASP A 37 41.91 3.05 -0.45
CA ASP A 37 41.33 3.19 -1.79
C ASP A 37 40.11 4.12 -1.78
N GLU A 38 39.21 3.96 -0.80
CA GLU A 38 38.06 4.87 -0.61
C GLU A 38 38.52 6.28 -0.20
N VAL A 39 39.52 6.40 0.68
CA VAL A 39 40.09 7.71 1.03
C VAL A 39 40.71 8.39 -0.19
N ALA A 40 41.45 7.66 -1.03
CA ALA A 40 42.05 8.17 -2.25
C ALA A 40 41.00 8.66 -3.27
N LYS A 41 39.88 7.94 -3.39
CA LYS A 41 38.72 8.32 -4.20
C LYS A 41 38.13 9.65 -3.75
N TYR A 42 37.80 9.81 -2.47
CA TYR A 42 37.24 11.07 -1.93
C TYR A 42 38.20 12.25 -2.05
N ARG A 43 39.48 12.04 -1.76
CA ARG A 43 40.53 13.03 -2.00
C ARG A 43 40.59 13.45 -3.48
N SER A 44 40.47 12.51 -4.41
CA SER A 44 40.48 12.82 -5.85
C SER A 44 39.28 13.69 -6.27
N ILE A 45 38.11 13.48 -5.66
CA ILE A 45 36.90 14.25 -5.91
C ILE A 45 37.11 15.70 -5.45
N LEU A 46 37.57 15.90 -4.21
CA LEU A 46 37.72 17.23 -3.63
C LEU A 46 38.87 18.06 -4.22
N THR A 47 39.91 17.41 -4.73
CA THR A 47 41.07 18.09 -5.34
C THR A 47 40.88 18.38 -6.83
N ASN A 48 39.87 17.80 -7.49
CA ASN A 48 39.49 18.11 -8.85
C ASN A 48 38.36 19.17 -8.88
N PRO A 49 38.58 20.39 -9.38
CA PRO A 49 37.58 21.46 -9.34
C PRO A 49 36.25 21.13 -10.01
N GLY A 50 36.29 20.25 -11.03
CA GLY A 50 35.11 19.83 -11.78
C GLY A 50 34.26 18.80 -11.04
N LYS A 51 34.88 17.89 -10.27
CA LYS A 51 34.19 16.87 -9.47
C LYS A 51 33.78 17.39 -8.08
N ARG A 52 34.52 18.38 -7.55
CA ARG A 52 34.25 19.02 -6.27
C ARG A 52 32.87 19.69 -6.19
N LEU A 53 32.37 20.23 -7.32
CA LEU A 53 31.13 21.03 -7.35
C LEU A 53 29.92 20.28 -6.80
N GLU A 54 29.71 19.04 -7.21
CA GLU A 54 28.57 18.24 -6.72
C GLU A 54 28.66 18.01 -5.21
N SER A 55 29.87 17.78 -4.69
CA SER A 55 30.11 17.62 -3.25
C SER A 55 29.85 18.92 -2.48
N GLU A 56 30.17 20.07 -3.05
CA GLU A 56 29.89 21.38 -2.45
C GLU A 56 28.39 21.63 -2.38
N LEU A 57 27.66 21.38 -3.47
CA LEU A 57 26.20 21.56 -3.52
C LEU A 57 25.45 20.59 -2.60
N ARG A 58 25.96 19.36 -2.44
CA ARG A 58 25.45 18.35 -1.49
C ARG A 58 25.86 18.58 -0.04
N TYR A 59 26.68 19.60 0.24
CA TYR A 59 27.09 19.96 1.58
C TYR A 59 26.09 20.95 2.20
N LEU A 60 26.56 22.03 2.82
CA LEU A 60 25.76 23.11 3.39
C LEU A 60 26.20 24.45 2.76
N PRO A 61 25.92 24.70 1.47
CA PRO A 61 26.30 25.96 0.82
C PRO A 61 25.80 27.19 1.60
N GLY A 62 26.69 28.15 1.85
CA GLY A 62 26.37 29.39 2.55
C GLY A 62 26.31 29.30 4.07
N VAL A 63 26.49 28.12 4.65
CA VAL A 63 26.57 27.93 6.11
C VAL A 63 28.02 28.09 6.57
N SER A 64 28.23 28.73 7.73
CA SER A 64 29.55 28.87 8.34
C SER A 64 30.11 27.52 8.81
N ASP A 65 31.43 27.41 8.98
CA ASP A 65 32.06 26.15 9.39
C ASP A 65 31.65 25.79 10.83
N GLU A 66 31.44 26.77 11.72
CA GLU A 66 30.93 26.56 13.08
C GLU A 66 29.50 26.00 13.09
N GLU A 67 28.58 26.60 12.32
CA GLU A 67 27.20 26.13 12.22
C GLU A 67 27.11 24.78 11.51
N ALA A 68 27.95 24.55 10.49
CA ALA A 68 28.03 23.25 9.82
C ALA A 68 28.44 22.14 10.79
N ASN A 69 29.38 22.41 11.69
CA ASN A 69 29.77 21.47 12.75
C ASN A 69 28.63 21.22 13.75
N GLU A 70 27.84 22.24 14.10
CA GLU A 70 26.64 22.06 14.94
C GLU A 70 25.61 21.15 14.25
N ILE A 71 25.32 21.41 12.96
CA ILE A 71 24.39 20.59 12.17
C ILE A 71 24.90 19.15 12.09
N LEU A 72 26.18 18.94 11.79
CA LEU A 72 26.81 17.61 11.73
C LEU A 72 26.70 16.86 13.08
N ALA A 73 26.92 17.56 14.19
CA ALA A 73 26.77 16.97 15.52
C ALA A 73 25.32 16.57 15.82
N LEU A 74 24.34 17.37 15.40
CA LEU A 74 22.91 17.05 15.52
C LEU A 74 22.51 15.88 14.64
N LEU A 75 22.97 15.82 13.39
CA LEU A 75 22.76 14.68 12.49
C LEU A 75 23.34 13.36 13.06
N GLY A 76 24.33 13.44 13.95
CA GLY A 76 24.85 12.28 14.66
C GLY A 76 23.98 11.79 15.82
N LYS A 77 23.15 12.65 16.41
CA LYS A 77 22.45 12.41 17.68
C LYS A 77 20.93 12.38 17.52
N ASP A 78 20.37 13.45 16.95
CA ASP A 78 18.93 13.64 16.74
C ASP A 78 18.68 14.46 15.47
N PRO A 79 18.69 13.81 14.29
CA PRO A 79 18.44 14.48 13.01
C PRO A 79 17.08 15.18 12.92
N VAL A 80 16.06 14.67 13.64
CA VAL A 80 14.68 15.17 13.55
C VAL A 80 14.57 16.55 14.18
N SER A 81 15.40 16.87 15.17
CA SER A 81 15.47 18.20 15.79
C SER A 81 15.70 19.35 14.80
N LEU A 82 16.36 19.09 13.66
CA LEU A 82 16.61 20.08 12.60
C LEU A 82 15.31 20.56 11.93
N CYS A 83 14.23 19.76 11.97
CA CYS A 83 12.92 20.16 11.43
C CYS A 83 12.35 21.39 12.17
N ALA A 84 12.73 21.59 13.43
CA ALA A 84 12.29 22.72 14.24
C ALA A 84 13.07 24.02 13.97
N TRP A 85 14.17 23.97 13.19
CA TRP A 85 14.95 25.15 12.87
C TRP A 85 14.19 26.07 11.92
N SER A 86 14.29 27.39 12.12
CA SER A 86 13.59 28.36 11.28
C SER A 86 14.22 28.48 9.89
N LYS A 87 13.43 28.91 8.89
CA LYS A 87 13.89 29.09 7.50
C LYS A 87 14.93 30.21 7.38
N GLU A 88 14.98 31.13 8.33
CA GLU A 88 15.95 32.22 8.39
C GLU A 88 17.32 31.75 8.89
N ARG A 89 17.35 30.75 9.80
CA ARG A 89 18.61 30.19 10.33
C ARG A 89 19.28 29.24 9.35
N LEU A 90 18.49 28.39 8.69
CA LEU A 90 18.98 27.43 7.71
C LEU A 90 18.00 27.44 6.54
N SER A 91 18.47 27.81 5.36
CA SER A 91 17.66 28.06 4.16
C SER A 91 18.18 27.30 2.93
N GLY A 92 17.39 27.31 1.85
CA GLY A 92 17.80 26.78 0.56
C GLY A 92 18.18 25.29 0.56
N ILE A 93 19.15 24.94 -0.27
CA ILE A 93 19.67 23.57 -0.40
C ILE A 93 20.43 23.10 0.82
N ALA A 94 21.04 24.00 1.59
CA ALA A 94 21.66 23.61 2.85
C ALA A 94 20.61 23.04 3.80
N ARG A 95 19.44 23.70 3.89
CA ARG A 95 18.28 23.17 4.61
C ARG A 95 17.78 21.85 4.01
N ALA A 96 17.59 21.79 2.70
CA ALA A 96 17.09 20.58 2.03
C ALA A 96 18.02 19.37 2.27
N ASN A 97 19.34 19.55 2.11
CA ASN A 97 20.35 18.53 2.37
C ASN A 97 20.29 18.04 3.82
N ALA A 98 20.24 18.96 4.78
CA ALA A 98 20.19 18.62 6.20
C ALA A 98 18.89 17.88 6.57
N LEU A 99 17.74 18.37 6.10
CA LEU A 99 16.43 17.74 6.37
C LEU A 99 16.30 16.37 5.70
N ALA A 100 16.86 16.18 4.51
CA ALA A 100 16.88 14.88 3.84
C ALA A 100 17.59 13.80 4.66
N GLN A 101 18.53 14.18 5.54
CA GLN A 101 19.18 13.24 6.46
C GLN A 101 18.30 12.81 7.62
N ALA A 102 17.23 13.55 7.93
CA ALA A 102 16.27 13.15 8.94
C ALA A 102 15.32 12.04 8.47
N LEU A 103 15.20 11.81 7.15
CA LEU A 103 14.26 10.85 6.56
C LEU A 103 14.38 9.42 7.16
N PRO A 104 15.59 8.83 7.32
CA PRO A 104 15.71 7.48 7.85
C PRO A 104 15.35 7.39 9.34
N SER A 105 15.63 8.44 10.11
CA SER A 105 15.39 8.51 11.56
C SER A 105 14.00 9.04 11.92
N PHE A 106 13.21 9.47 10.94
CA PHE A 106 11.89 10.05 11.20
C PHE A 106 10.91 8.98 11.73
N PRO A 107 10.15 9.27 12.80
CA PRO A 107 9.21 8.32 13.38
C PRO A 107 8.15 7.90 12.38
N GLU A 108 8.06 6.60 12.10
CA GLU A 108 7.12 6.10 11.10
C GLU A 108 5.70 6.48 11.46
N THR A 109 5.32 6.40 12.75
CA THR A 109 3.99 6.69 13.31
C THR A 109 3.49 8.12 13.02
N ASN A 110 4.39 9.08 12.76
CA ASN A 110 4.04 10.48 12.59
C ASN A 110 3.82 10.84 11.10
N GLU A 111 2.73 10.36 10.51
CA GLU A 111 2.38 10.62 9.10
C GLU A 111 2.26 12.12 8.75
N PRO A 112 1.62 12.98 9.58
CA PRO A 112 1.54 14.42 9.29
C PRO A 112 2.90 15.11 9.35
N GLY A 113 3.72 14.76 10.35
CA GLY A 113 5.07 15.29 10.48
C GLY A 113 5.96 14.88 9.31
N PHE A 114 5.80 13.65 8.81
CA PHE A 114 6.59 13.19 7.67
C PHE A 114 6.17 13.88 6.36
N SER A 115 4.86 14.15 6.21
CA SER A 115 4.34 14.99 5.12
C SER A 115 4.93 16.41 5.16
N SER A 116 5.03 17.00 6.36
CA SER A 116 5.66 18.30 6.56
C SER A 116 7.14 18.27 6.20
N LEU A 117 7.88 17.25 6.63
CA LEU A 117 9.30 17.10 6.33
C LEU A 117 9.55 17.04 4.82
N ILE A 118 8.79 16.23 4.08
CA ILE A 118 8.91 16.14 2.61
C ILE A 118 8.63 17.50 1.97
N ARG A 119 7.60 18.20 2.43
CA ARG A 119 7.26 19.54 1.94
C ARG A 119 8.36 20.55 2.24
N ASP A 120 8.90 20.54 3.45
CA ASP A 120 10.00 21.44 3.84
C ASP A 120 11.26 21.19 3.01
N ILE A 121 11.60 19.92 2.72
CA ILE A 121 12.71 19.58 1.82
C ILE A 121 12.45 20.16 0.43
N ALA A 122 11.26 19.91 -0.12
CA ALA A 122 10.88 20.33 -1.47
C ALA A 122 10.86 21.87 -1.61
N GLU A 123 10.17 22.57 -0.71
CA GLU A 123 10.09 24.03 -0.72
C GLU A 123 11.47 24.69 -0.56
N SER A 124 12.32 24.15 0.30
CA SER A 124 13.67 24.70 0.53
C SER A 124 14.59 24.50 -0.66
N PHE A 125 14.46 23.36 -1.34
CA PHE A 125 15.21 23.11 -2.57
C PHE A 125 14.78 24.04 -3.71
N GLU A 126 13.51 24.39 -3.79
CA GLU A 126 12.99 25.24 -4.86
C GLU A 126 13.11 26.73 -4.61
N SER A 127 13.21 27.15 -3.35
CA SER A 127 13.36 28.58 -3.01
C SER A 127 14.72 29.16 -3.38
N GLN A 128 15.57 28.41 -4.09
CA GLN A 128 16.94 28.79 -4.37
C GLN A 128 17.08 29.66 -5.62
N ASP A 129 17.81 30.77 -5.47
CA ASP A 129 18.32 31.53 -6.60
C ASP A 129 19.68 30.96 -7.06
N ILE A 130 19.78 30.65 -8.36
CA ILE A 130 20.98 30.02 -8.94
C ILE A 130 22.19 30.95 -8.88
N ALA A 131 21.99 32.26 -9.04
CA ALA A 131 23.09 33.23 -9.02
C ALA A 131 23.61 33.43 -7.59
N GLU A 132 22.71 33.52 -6.61
CA GLU A 132 23.08 33.55 -5.20
C GLU A 132 23.84 32.28 -4.79
N LEU A 133 23.32 31.10 -5.16
CA LEU A 133 23.99 29.83 -4.88
C LEU A 133 25.39 29.75 -5.51
N ALA A 134 25.55 30.19 -6.75
CA ALA A 134 26.84 30.26 -7.41
C ALA A 134 27.82 31.19 -6.66
N SER A 135 27.33 32.35 -6.18
CA SER A 135 28.12 33.28 -5.37
C SER A 135 28.58 32.65 -4.05
N LEU A 136 27.69 31.91 -3.36
CA LEU A 136 28.03 31.22 -2.11
C LEU A 136 29.11 30.15 -2.32
N VAL A 137 28.96 29.31 -3.35
CA VAL A 137 29.94 28.27 -3.70
C VAL A 137 31.29 28.89 -4.10
N ASN A 138 31.28 29.90 -4.97
CA ASN A 138 32.50 30.58 -5.41
C ASN A 138 33.19 31.32 -4.26
N GLY A 139 32.44 31.87 -3.30
CA GLY A 139 32.99 32.46 -2.09
C GLY A 139 33.80 31.46 -1.25
N ALA A 140 33.30 30.23 -1.08
CA ALA A 140 34.02 29.16 -0.40
C ALA A 140 35.26 28.71 -1.18
N ARG A 141 35.12 28.53 -2.51
CA ARG A 141 36.24 28.17 -3.39
C ARG A 141 37.36 29.20 -3.38
N SER A 142 37.03 30.49 -3.36
CA SER A 142 38.01 31.59 -3.30
C SER A 142 38.86 31.51 -2.03
N ARG A 143 38.23 31.27 -0.87
CA ARG A 143 38.93 31.03 0.41
C ARG A 143 39.82 29.78 0.37
N ALA A 144 39.35 28.73 -0.29
CA ALA A 144 40.09 27.49 -0.48
C ALA A 144 41.18 27.54 -1.58
N HIS A 145 41.29 28.65 -2.30
CA HIS A 145 42.13 28.83 -3.50
C HIS A 145 41.81 27.86 -4.66
N PHE A 146 40.54 27.48 -4.82
CA PHE A 146 40.03 26.74 -5.98
C PHE A 146 39.48 27.69 -7.06
N PRO A 147 39.54 27.30 -8.34
CA PRO A 147 38.97 28.12 -9.41
C PRO A 147 37.44 28.18 -9.32
N GLU A 148 36.91 29.36 -9.59
CA GLU A 148 35.47 29.63 -9.63
C GLU A 148 34.75 28.81 -10.70
N VAL A 149 33.50 28.47 -10.41
CA VAL A 149 32.55 27.91 -11.38
C VAL A 149 32.05 29.06 -12.26
N LYS A 150 32.49 29.08 -13.51
CA LYS A 150 32.11 30.09 -14.51
C LYS A 150 30.97 29.65 -15.43
N ASP A 151 30.82 28.34 -15.58
CA ASP A 151 29.80 27.74 -16.42
C ASP A 151 28.47 27.75 -15.69
N THR A 152 27.49 28.45 -16.28
CA THR A 152 26.17 28.68 -15.68
C THR A 152 25.30 27.43 -15.65
N ASP A 153 25.59 26.43 -16.49
CA ASP A 153 24.72 25.28 -16.68
C ASP A 153 25.03 24.14 -15.70
N ARG A 154 26.27 24.09 -15.17
CA ARG A 154 26.73 23.01 -14.29
C ARG A 154 26.00 22.95 -12.95
N ILE A 155 25.58 24.10 -12.40
CA ILE A 155 24.84 24.15 -11.14
C ILE A 155 23.42 23.59 -11.35
N PRO A 156 22.60 24.11 -12.30
CA PRO A 156 21.31 23.52 -12.62
C PRO A 156 21.35 22.01 -12.93
N GLU A 157 22.35 21.53 -13.66
CA GLU A 157 22.53 20.09 -13.93
C GLU A 157 22.75 19.30 -12.65
N ALA A 158 23.68 19.72 -11.80
CA ALA A 158 23.94 19.07 -10.52
C ALA A 158 22.72 19.10 -9.59
N LEU A 159 21.94 20.19 -9.61
CA LEU A 159 20.70 20.30 -8.83
C LEU A 159 19.66 19.26 -9.25
N LYS A 160 19.54 18.94 -10.55
CA LYS A 160 18.62 17.87 -11.00
C LYS A 160 19.00 16.52 -10.39
N GLU A 161 20.29 16.18 -10.38
CA GLU A 161 20.79 14.94 -9.77
C GLU A 161 20.56 14.92 -8.25
N ILE A 162 20.75 16.05 -7.56
CA ILE A 162 20.48 16.16 -6.12
C ILE A 162 18.99 15.96 -5.82
N ARG A 163 18.10 16.56 -6.63
CA ARG A 163 16.65 16.37 -6.48
C ARG A 163 16.25 14.91 -6.67
N TRP A 164 16.83 14.24 -7.67
CA TRP A 164 16.62 12.82 -7.91
C TRP A 164 17.07 11.95 -6.73
N ASP A 165 18.17 12.32 -6.08
CA ASP A 165 18.63 11.62 -4.88
C ASP A 165 17.70 11.83 -3.68
N TYR A 166 17.14 13.03 -3.49
CA TYR A 166 16.09 13.23 -2.48
C TYR A 166 14.87 12.35 -2.76
N GLN A 167 14.43 12.29 -4.03
CA GLN A 167 13.32 11.42 -4.43
C GLN A 167 13.62 9.97 -4.03
N LYS A 168 14.79 9.46 -4.39
CA LYS A 168 15.21 8.10 -4.01
C LYS A 168 15.28 7.88 -2.51
N ALA A 169 15.73 8.86 -1.74
CA ALA A 169 15.80 8.77 -0.29
C ALA A 169 14.41 8.62 0.33
N ILE A 170 13.46 9.40 -0.16
CA ILE A 170 12.06 9.36 0.26
C ILE A 170 11.42 8.04 -0.16
N GLU A 171 11.62 7.60 -1.41
CA GLU A 171 11.10 6.33 -1.93
C GLU A 171 11.69 5.12 -1.18
N ALA A 172 12.99 5.13 -0.87
CA ALA A 172 13.60 4.11 -0.04
C ALA A 172 12.94 4.03 1.35
N ARG A 173 12.55 5.17 1.92
CA ARG A 173 11.78 5.20 3.16
C ARG A 173 10.36 4.67 2.97
N PHE A 174 9.67 5.01 1.88
CA PHE A 174 8.35 4.48 1.56
C PHE A 174 8.35 2.96 1.43
N ASN A 175 9.39 2.37 0.84
CA ASN A 175 9.51 0.92 0.70
C ASN A 175 9.63 0.20 2.06
N SER A 176 10.01 0.91 3.11
CA SER A 176 10.15 0.33 4.46
C SER A 176 8.88 0.43 5.32
N ILE A 177 7.87 1.18 4.90
CA ILE A 177 6.62 1.39 5.65
C ILE A 177 5.41 0.77 4.94
N GLN A 178 4.28 0.67 5.63
CA GLN A 178 3.04 0.13 5.06
C GLN A 178 2.46 1.06 3.97
N SER A 179 2.02 0.49 2.84
CA SER A 179 1.47 1.25 1.69
C SER A 179 0.32 2.19 2.02
N ARG A 180 -0.60 1.79 2.92
CA ARG A 180 -1.69 2.67 3.38
C ARG A 180 -1.16 3.95 4.03
N ARG A 181 -0.03 3.86 4.72
CA ARG A 181 0.60 4.97 5.41
C ARG A 181 1.30 5.87 4.41
N VAL A 182 1.97 5.29 3.41
CA VAL A 182 2.50 6.04 2.25
C VAL A 182 1.38 6.86 1.60
N ALA A 183 0.23 6.27 1.32
CA ALA A 183 -0.91 6.99 0.74
C ALA A 183 -1.39 8.14 1.65
N ARG A 184 -1.41 7.96 2.97
CA ARG A 184 -1.77 9.05 3.90
C ARG A 184 -0.73 10.17 3.93
N ILE A 185 0.56 9.83 3.95
CA ILE A 185 1.67 10.79 3.90
C ILE A 185 1.59 11.61 2.61
N LEU A 186 1.45 10.94 1.46
CA LEU A 186 1.34 11.62 0.16
C LEU A 186 0.06 12.47 0.06
N THR A 187 -1.05 12.04 0.66
CA THR A 187 -2.28 12.86 0.76
C THR A 187 -2.02 14.12 1.59
N GLY A 188 -1.24 14.01 2.67
CA GLY A 188 -0.87 15.12 3.57
C GLY A 188 0.06 16.16 2.95
N LEU A 189 0.60 15.92 1.74
CA LEU A 189 1.36 16.91 0.98
C LEU A 189 0.49 18.05 0.44
N PHE A 190 -0.84 17.88 0.45
CA PHE A 190 -1.78 18.87 -0.07
C PHE A 190 -2.66 19.45 1.04
N PRO A 191 -3.12 20.70 0.89
CA PRO A 191 -4.11 21.26 1.80
C PRO A 191 -5.44 20.48 1.74
N PRO A 192 -6.32 20.65 2.74
CA PRO A 192 -7.66 20.06 2.73
C PRO A 192 -8.51 20.51 1.53
N LYS A 193 -9.64 19.81 1.28
CA LYS A 193 -10.47 20.02 0.07
C LYS A 193 -10.93 21.47 -0.04
N GLY A 194 -10.77 22.06 -1.22
CA GLY A 194 -11.30 23.40 -1.54
C GLY A 194 -10.31 24.55 -1.37
N GLU A 195 -9.11 24.29 -0.85
CA GLU A 195 -8.02 25.26 -0.86
C GLU A 195 -7.18 25.09 -2.12
N GLN A 196 -6.77 26.21 -2.72
CA GLN A 196 -5.82 26.17 -3.83
C GLN A 196 -4.47 25.71 -3.28
N ALA A 197 -3.94 24.63 -3.84
CA ALA A 197 -2.54 24.36 -3.69
C ALA A 197 -1.77 25.51 -4.35
N GLY A 198 -0.70 25.98 -3.70
CA GLY A 198 0.25 26.88 -4.35
C GLY A 198 0.98 26.19 -5.50
N ILE A 199 2.10 26.76 -5.92
CA ILE A 199 2.99 26.10 -6.88
C ILE A 199 3.42 24.75 -6.29
N ILE A 200 3.20 23.67 -7.02
CA ILE A 200 3.60 22.33 -6.58
C ILE A 200 5.10 22.18 -6.81
N PRO A 201 5.88 21.84 -5.78
CA PRO A 201 7.28 21.59 -5.98
C PRO A 201 7.56 20.40 -6.90
N GLY A 202 8.52 20.53 -7.79
CA GLY A 202 9.02 19.53 -8.71
C GLY A 202 9.46 18.24 -8.02
N LEU A 203 10.00 18.30 -6.78
CA LEU A 203 10.26 17.09 -6.01
C LEU A 203 8.95 16.34 -5.65
N ILE A 204 7.89 17.07 -5.29
CA ILE A 204 6.57 16.49 -5.01
C ILE A 204 5.93 15.97 -6.30
N ASP A 205 6.12 16.69 -7.42
CA ASP A 205 5.66 16.27 -8.75
C ASP A 205 6.32 14.96 -9.19
N ASP A 206 7.65 14.85 -9.05
CA ASP A 206 8.44 13.66 -9.37
C ASP A 206 7.98 12.46 -8.50
N LEU A 207 7.79 12.68 -7.18
CA LEU A 207 7.31 11.65 -6.25
C LEU A 207 5.92 11.13 -6.61
N LEU A 208 4.99 12.01 -6.97
CA LEU A 208 3.63 11.60 -7.31
C LEU A 208 3.52 10.99 -8.69
N SER A 209 4.37 11.38 -9.62
CA SER A 209 4.51 10.70 -10.91
C SER A 209 5.00 9.26 -10.74
N SER A 210 6.02 9.05 -9.89
CA SER A 210 6.50 7.71 -9.51
C SER A 210 5.42 6.88 -8.79
N TYR A 211 4.65 7.54 -7.90
CA TYR A 211 3.52 6.92 -7.23
C TYR A 211 2.41 6.52 -8.20
N GLU A 212 2.06 7.37 -9.16
CA GLU A 212 1.03 7.10 -10.18
C GLU A 212 1.35 5.84 -10.98
N VAL A 213 2.58 5.70 -11.46
CA VAL A 213 3.05 4.50 -12.17
C VAL A 213 2.91 3.26 -11.29
N SER A 214 3.24 3.38 -10.01
CA SER A 214 3.17 2.25 -9.06
C SER A 214 1.76 1.82 -8.69
N VAL A 215 0.78 2.73 -8.76
CA VAL A 215 -0.63 2.50 -8.44
C VAL A 215 -1.42 1.95 -9.63
N GLN A 216 -0.96 2.20 -10.85
CA GLN A 216 -1.76 2.05 -12.07
C GLN A 216 -2.41 0.66 -12.21
N SER A 217 -1.66 -0.42 -12.03
CA SER A 217 -2.18 -1.79 -12.17
C SER A 217 -3.24 -2.14 -11.12
N PHE A 218 -3.01 -1.75 -9.87
CA PHE A 218 -3.98 -1.90 -8.79
C PHE A 218 -5.26 -1.12 -9.11
N ALA A 219 -5.09 0.13 -9.54
CA ALA A 219 -6.19 0.98 -9.93
C ALA A 219 -7.03 0.32 -11.05
N GLU A 220 -6.41 -0.06 -12.16
CA GLU A 220 -7.11 -0.66 -13.30
C GLU A 220 -7.91 -1.91 -12.88
N LYS A 221 -7.34 -2.76 -12.02
CA LYS A 221 -8.01 -3.94 -11.47
C LYS A 221 -9.24 -3.59 -10.63
N GLU A 222 -9.13 -2.68 -9.67
CA GLU A 222 -10.25 -2.28 -8.81
C GLU A 222 -11.37 -1.61 -9.64
N MET A 223 -11.02 -0.83 -10.67
CA MET A 223 -12.00 -0.23 -11.58
C MET A 223 -12.75 -1.27 -12.41
N ALA A 224 -12.05 -2.30 -12.90
CA ALA A 224 -12.68 -3.43 -13.59
C ALA A 224 -13.62 -4.20 -12.65
N SER A 225 -13.18 -4.49 -11.42
CA SER A 225 -14.04 -5.12 -10.40
C SER A 225 -15.27 -4.28 -10.07
N ALA A 226 -15.12 -2.96 -9.93
CA ALA A 226 -16.26 -2.06 -9.70
C ALA A 226 -17.25 -2.09 -10.87
N ALA A 227 -16.76 -2.09 -12.12
CA ALA A 227 -17.60 -2.14 -13.31
C ALA A 227 -18.43 -3.44 -13.38
N GLU A 228 -17.82 -4.58 -13.06
CA GLU A 228 -18.52 -5.86 -13.06
C GLU A 228 -19.58 -5.93 -11.95
N LEU A 229 -19.25 -5.47 -10.74
CA LEU A 229 -20.22 -5.40 -9.64
C LEU A 229 -21.40 -4.47 -9.96
N LEU A 230 -21.14 -3.34 -10.62
CA LEU A 230 -22.19 -2.42 -11.09
C LEU A 230 -23.14 -3.09 -12.10
N ARG A 231 -22.64 -4.01 -12.92
CA ARG A 231 -23.42 -4.79 -13.90
C ARG A 231 -24.25 -5.90 -13.23
N GLN A 232 -23.70 -6.54 -12.20
CA GLN A 232 -24.35 -7.66 -11.50
C GLN A 232 -25.52 -7.22 -10.60
N ILE A 233 -25.39 -6.09 -9.89
CA ILE A 233 -26.38 -5.65 -8.90
C ILE A 233 -27.82 -5.56 -9.45
N PRO A 234 -28.09 -4.99 -10.65
CA PRO A 234 -29.42 -4.99 -11.25
C PRO A 234 -30.04 -6.38 -11.47
N ALA A 235 -29.22 -7.35 -11.93
CA ALA A 235 -29.68 -8.70 -12.24
C ALA A 235 -30.15 -9.46 -10.99
N GLU A 236 -29.69 -9.02 -9.83
CA GLU A 236 -30.01 -9.60 -8.53
C GLU A 236 -31.13 -8.84 -7.79
N CYS A 237 -31.90 -7.96 -8.47
CA CYS A 237 -33.11 -7.35 -7.91
C CYS A 237 -34.35 -8.19 -8.29
N ARG A 238 -35.12 -8.64 -7.29
CA ARG A 238 -36.39 -9.36 -7.45
C ARG A 238 -37.47 -8.70 -6.60
N ASN A 239 -38.62 -8.40 -7.21
CA ASN A 239 -39.77 -7.78 -6.54
C ASN A 239 -39.42 -6.50 -5.75
N GLY A 240 -38.49 -5.69 -6.24
CA GLY A 240 -38.06 -4.45 -5.56
C GLY A 240 -37.12 -4.66 -4.36
N HIS A 241 -36.54 -5.86 -4.22
CA HIS A 241 -35.54 -6.18 -3.19
C HIS A 241 -34.32 -6.87 -3.81
N LEU A 242 -33.13 -6.66 -3.23
CA LEU A 242 -31.94 -7.42 -3.62
C LEU A 242 -32.00 -8.84 -3.08
N THR A 243 -31.53 -9.82 -3.87
CA THR A 243 -31.22 -11.15 -3.37
C THR A 243 -30.00 -11.12 -2.44
N ARG A 244 -29.70 -12.23 -1.75
CA ARG A 244 -28.47 -12.37 -0.97
C ARG A 244 -27.21 -12.12 -1.80
N ARG A 245 -27.19 -12.57 -3.06
CA ARG A 245 -26.08 -12.32 -4.00
C ARG A 245 -25.97 -10.84 -4.35
N GLY A 246 -27.10 -10.16 -4.59
CA GLY A 246 -27.12 -8.72 -4.84
C GLY A 246 -26.63 -7.88 -3.66
N VAL A 247 -26.99 -8.26 -2.43
CA VAL A 247 -26.47 -7.62 -1.20
C VAL A 247 -24.96 -7.82 -1.07
N PHE A 248 -24.47 -9.03 -1.35
CA PHE A 248 -23.03 -9.30 -1.36
C PHE A 248 -22.30 -8.45 -2.42
N ALA A 249 -22.83 -8.38 -3.65
CA ALA A 249 -22.25 -7.57 -4.72
C ALA A 249 -22.19 -6.07 -4.35
N LEU A 250 -23.25 -5.53 -3.76
CA LEU A 250 -23.25 -4.14 -3.26
C LEU A 250 -22.21 -3.92 -2.16
N THR A 251 -22.09 -4.87 -1.23
CA THR A 251 -21.08 -4.83 -0.16
C THR A 251 -19.67 -4.86 -0.72
N MET A 252 -19.41 -5.70 -1.73
CA MET A 252 -18.14 -5.74 -2.44
C MET A 252 -17.87 -4.44 -3.20
N LEU A 253 -18.88 -3.84 -3.83
CA LEU A 253 -18.72 -2.56 -4.53
C LEU A 253 -18.31 -1.45 -3.55
N TYR A 254 -18.91 -1.41 -2.36
CA TYR A 254 -18.49 -0.50 -1.30
C TYR A 254 -17.02 -0.71 -0.92
N ARG A 255 -16.59 -1.97 -0.72
CA ARG A 255 -15.20 -2.30 -0.38
C ARG A 255 -14.20 -1.85 -1.44
N VAL A 256 -14.45 -2.21 -2.70
CA VAL A 256 -13.64 -1.82 -3.85
C VAL A 256 -13.52 -0.30 -3.91
N THR A 257 -14.61 0.42 -3.70
CA THR A 257 -14.62 1.89 -3.73
C THR A 257 -13.81 2.50 -2.58
N VAL A 258 -13.89 1.93 -1.37
CA VAL A 258 -13.07 2.35 -0.21
C VAL A 258 -11.58 2.08 -0.47
N ASN A 259 -11.24 0.89 -0.96
CA ASN A 259 -9.87 0.48 -1.26
C ASN A 259 -9.27 1.37 -2.36
N TRP A 260 -9.96 1.50 -3.48
CA TRP A 260 -9.62 2.42 -4.57
C TRP A 260 -9.34 3.82 -4.05
N ASN A 261 -10.27 4.38 -3.26
CA ASN A 261 -10.12 5.74 -2.76
C ASN A 261 -8.93 5.86 -1.80
N SER A 262 -8.68 4.85 -0.96
CA SER A 262 -7.57 4.86 -0.01
C SER A 262 -6.19 4.94 -0.67
N VAL A 263 -6.05 4.41 -1.89
CA VAL A 263 -4.80 4.43 -2.66
C VAL A 263 -4.74 5.60 -3.64
N THR A 264 -5.86 5.94 -4.28
CA THR A 264 -5.85 6.96 -5.33
C THR A 264 -6.04 8.38 -4.79
N LEU A 265 -6.42 8.56 -3.52
CA LEU A 265 -6.61 9.88 -2.92
C LEU A 265 -5.42 10.84 -3.08
N PRO A 266 -4.14 10.43 -2.90
CA PRO A 266 -2.99 11.30 -3.18
C PRO A 266 -3.02 11.87 -4.61
N LEU A 267 -3.28 11.02 -5.59
CA LEU A 267 -3.34 11.41 -7.01
C LEU A 267 -4.55 12.29 -7.30
N GLN A 268 -5.67 12.06 -6.62
CA GLN A 268 -6.84 12.93 -6.73
C GLN A 268 -6.52 14.33 -6.18
N ARG A 269 -5.80 14.44 -5.06
CA ARG A 269 -5.36 15.73 -4.51
C ARG A 269 -4.36 16.44 -5.40
N PHE A 270 -3.44 15.69 -5.98
CA PHE A 270 -2.45 16.20 -6.92
C PHE A 270 -3.08 16.80 -8.17
N ARG A 271 -4.02 16.09 -8.79
CA ARG A 271 -4.75 16.61 -9.96
C ARG A 271 -5.58 17.84 -9.60
N GLN A 272 -6.23 17.85 -8.44
CA GLN A 272 -6.93 19.05 -7.95
C GLN A 272 -6.00 20.24 -7.75
N ALA A 273 -4.83 20.02 -7.17
CA ALA A 273 -3.80 21.03 -6.99
C ALA A 273 -3.34 21.62 -8.34
N LYS A 274 -3.28 20.80 -9.40
CA LYS A 274 -2.99 21.23 -10.77
C LYS A 274 -4.19 21.86 -11.50
N GLY A 275 -5.39 21.85 -10.92
CA GLY A 275 -6.63 22.28 -11.59
C GLY A 275 -7.12 21.29 -12.66
N GLU A 276 -6.68 20.03 -12.59
CA GLU A 276 -7.05 18.96 -13.51
C GLU A 276 -8.23 18.15 -12.99
N ALA A 277 -9.00 17.54 -13.92
CA ALA A 277 -10.15 16.72 -13.59
C ALA A 277 -9.77 15.29 -13.17
N CYS A 278 -10.46 14.74 -12.17
CA CYS A 278 -10.27 13.37 -11.70
C CYS A 278 -11.17 12.39 -12.50
N ARG A 279 -10.90 12.25 -13.80
CA ARG A 279 -11.79 11.56 -14.76
C ARG A 279 -12.25 10.16 -14.33
N GLN A 280 -11.35 9.33 -13.81
CA GLN A 280 -11.69 7.97 -13.36
C GLN A 280 -12.69 7.99 -12.21
N THR A 281 -12.45 8.81 -11.19
CA THR A 281 -13.36 8.98 -10.05
C THR A 281 -14.71 9.58 -10.48
N GLU A 282 -14.69 10.57 -11.36
CA GLU A 282 -15.92 11.20 -11.91
C GLU A 282 -16.75 10.21 -12.75
N SER A 283 -16.09 9.36 -13.53
CA SER A 283 -16.72 8.29 -14.30
C SER A 283 -17.39 7.26 -13.39
N LEU A 284 -16.66 6.75 -12.38
CA LEU A 284 -17.20 5.81 -11.40
C LEU A 284 -18.37 6.42 -10.61
N PHE A 285 -18.23 7.67 -10.15
CA PHE A 285 -19.31 8.40 -9.49
C PHE A 285 -20.56 8.46 -10.36
N THR A 286 -20.39 8.79 -11.65
CA THR A 286 -21.51 8.87 -12.60
C THR A 286 -22.16 7.52 -12.83
N ALA A 287 -21.38 6.44 -12.94
CA ALA A 287 -21.90 5.08 -13.11
C ALA A 287 -22.70 4.61 -11.89
N VAL A 288 -22.17 4.79 -10.69
CA VAL A 288 -22.87 4.46 -9.43
C VAL A 288 -24.15 5.28 -9.29
N ARG A 289 -24.11 6.58 -9.65
CA ARG A 289 -25.28 7.46 -9.63
C ARG A 289 -26.38 6.99 -10.58
N LYS A 290 -26.03 6.62 -11.81
CA LYS A 290 -26.97 6.06 -12.80
C LYS A 290 -27.61 4.78 -12.29
N LEU A 291 -26.81 3.87 -11.72
CA LEU A 291 -27.32 2.64 -11.13
C LEU A 291 -28.28 2.91 -9.98
N ALA A 292 -27.94 3.83 -9.06
CA ALA A 292 -28.81 4.18 -7.95
C ALA A 292 -30.18 4.70 -8.45
N TYR A 293 -30.20 5.54 -9.49
CA TYR A 293 -31.45 6.01 -10.08
C TYR A 293 -32.26 4.87 -10.72
N TYR A 294 -31.61 4.01 -11.51
CA TYR A 294 -32.23 2.85 -12.15
C TYR A 294 -32.83 1.87 -11.13
N LEU A 295 -32.10 1.59 -10.05
CA LEU A 295 -32.61 0.77 -8.95
C LEU A 295 -33.83 1.41 -8.29
N ALA A 296 -33.81 2.72 -8.04
CA ALA A 296 -34.91 3.41 -7.37
C ALA A 296 -36.19 3.50 -8.22
N THR A 297 -36.03 3.75 -9.51
CA THR A 297 -37.14 4.10 -10.41
C THR A 297 -37.65 2.91 -11.20
N ASP A 298 -36.79 2.27 -12.01
CA ASP A 298 -37.17 1.17 -12.89
C ASP A 298 -37.37 -0.16 -12.14
N LEU A 299 -36.46 -0.49 -11.22
CA LEU A 299 -36.51 -1.75 -10.48
C LEU A 299 -37.24 -1.65 -9.13
N ASN A 300 -37.64 -0.45 -8.71
CA ASN A 300 -38.28 -0.17 -7.42
C ASN A 300 -37.48 -0.68 -6.20
N CYS A 301 -36.19 -0.94 -6.35
CA CYS A 301 -35.20 -1.36 -5.37
C CYS A 301 -34.66 -0.14 -4.56
N VAL A 302 -35.55 0.62 -3.93
CA VAL A 302 -35.26 1.95 -3.30
C VAL A 302 -34.28 1.87 -2.13
N ASP A 303 -34.33 0.83 -1.30
CA ASP A 303 -33.38 0.65 -0.18
C ASP A 303 -31.96 0.42 -0.69
N ALA A 304 -31.79 -0.38 -1.75
CA ALA A 304 -30.50 -0.62 -2.39
C ALA A 304 -29.94 0.67 -3.01
N ALA A 305 -30.79 1.44 -3.70
CA ALA A 305 -30.43 2.73 -4.26
C ALA A 305 -29.95 3.72 -3.16
N TYR A 306 -30.65 3.76 -2.03
CA TYR A 306 -30.27 4.59 -0.88
C TYR A 306 -28.90 4.20 -0.32
N LEU A 307 -28.61 2.90 -0.23
CA LEU A 307 -27.33 2.38 0.24
C LEU A 307 -26.19 2.72 -0.72
N LEU A 308 -26.39 2.56 -2.03
CA LEU A 308 -25.40 2.96 -3.04
C LEU A 308 -25.02 4.43 -2.90
N VAL A 309 -26.01 5.32 -2.81
CA VAL A 309 -25.72 6.75 -2.63
C VAL A 309 -25.00 6.97 -1.30
N ARG A 310 -25.59 6.55 -0.18
CA ARG A 310 -25.06 6.87 1.15
C ARG A 310 -23.67 6.28 1.41
N ARG A 311 -23.40 5.05 0.96
CA ARG A 311 -22.16 4.33 1.28
C ARG A 311 -21.12 4.38 0.17
N VAL A 312 -21.52 4.25 -1.10
CA VAL A 312 -20.59 4.18 -2.24
C VAL A 312 -20.28 5.58 -2.77
N LEU A 313 -21.29 6.38 -3.14
CA LEU A 313 -21.02 7.73 -3.68
C LEU A 313 -20.30 8.65 -2.69
N SER A 314 -20.53 8.48 -1.39
CA SER A 314 -19.85 9.27 -0.35
C SER A 314 -18.33 9.07 -0.31
N GLN A 315 -17.81 7.97 -0.86
CA GLN A 315 -16.36 7.73 -0.97
C GLN A 315 -15.72 8.47 -2.15
N LEU A 316 -16.52 8.88 -3.14
CA LEU A 316 -16.03 9.40 -4.43
C LEU A 316 -16.11 10.93 -4.53
N LEU A 317 -16.29 11.61 -3.39
CA LEU A 317 -16.50 13.07 -3.32
C LEU A 317 -15.19 13.84 -3.48
N VAL A 318 -14.66 13.89 -4.70
CA VAL A 318 -13.41 14.60 -4.98
C VAL A 318 -13.58 16.10 -5.11
N SER A 319 -14.66 16.58 -5.74
CA SER A 319 -14.87 18.01 -5.98
C SER A 319 -16.16 18.53 -5.33
N PRO A 320 -16.28 19.85 -5.10
CA PRO A 320 -17.51 20.46 -4.61
C PRO A 320 -18.72 20.20 -5.50
N VAL A 321 -18.50 19.99 -6.81
CA VAL A 321 -19.54 19.66 -7.78
C VAL A 321 -20.12 18.27 -7.49
N LEU A 322 -19.27 17.26 -7.27
CA LEU A 322 -19.73 15.92 -6.92
C LEU A 322 -20.43 15.89 -5.56
N GLU A 323 -19.96 16.68 -4.60
CA GLU A 323 -20.61 16.83 -3.29
C GLU A 323 -22.04 17.39 -3.42
N LYS A 324 -22.24 18.37 -4.32
CA LYS A 324 -23.58 18.90 -4.61
C LYS A 324 -24.48 17.84 -5.24
N HIS A 325 -23.98 17.08 -6.22
CA HIS A 325 -24.75 15.98 -6.82
C HIS A 325 -25.11 14.92 -5.78
N TYR A 326 -24.14 14.49 -4.98
CA TYR A 326 -24.36 13.53 -3.90
C TYR A 326 -25.46 13.97 -2.92
N ARG A 327 -25.43 15.24 -2.47
CA ARG A 327 -26.49 15.77 -1.58
C ARG A 327 -27.87 15.70 -2.23
N TYR A 328 -27.98 16.14 -3.48
CA TYR A 328 -29.23 16.09 -4.23
C TYR A 328 -29.77 14.66 -4.41
N ASP A 329 -28.89 13.73 -4.79
CA ASP A 329 -29.27 12.33 -5.01
C ASP A 329 -29.70 11.68 -3.68
N LEU A 330 -29.00 11.97 -2.58
CA LEU A 330 -29.32 11.47 -1.25
C LEU A 330 -30.69 11.96 -0.78
N GLU A 331 -30.98 13.25 -0.93
CA GLU A 331 -32.28 13.83 -0.58
C GLU A 331 -33.41 13.25 -1.42
N SER A 332 -33.20 13.13 -2.73
CA SER A 332 -34.21 12.61 -3.67
C SER A 332 -34.59 11.16 -3.36
N ILE A 333 -33.60 10.28 -3.19
CA ILE A 333 -33.84 8.86 -2.90
C ILE A 333 -34.35 8.66 -1.48
N ALA A 334 -33.88 9.46 -0.50
CA ALA A 334 -34.44 9.44 0.85
C ALA A 334 -35.93 9.83 0.86
N GLY A 335 -36.34 10.78 0.01
CA GLY A 335 -37.74 11.13 -0.21
C GLY A 335 -38.56 9.97 -0.74
N MET A 336 -38.08 9.28 -1.79
CA MET A 336 -38.72 8.07 -2.33
C MET A 336 -38.87 6.96 -1.28
N ARG A 337 -37.83 6.77 -0.46
CA ARG A 337 -37.83 5.78 0.63
C ARG A 337 -38.90 6.08 1.70
N LYS A 338 -39.03 7.35 2.10
CA LYS A 338 -40.07 7.81 3.03
C LYS A 338 -41.48 7.65 2.44
N GLY A 339 -41.65 7.87 1.14
CA GLY A 339 -42.91 7.61 0.43
C GLY A 339 -43.34 6.14 0.47
N LYS A 340 -42.39 5.20 0.43
CA LYS A 340 -42.63 3.75 0.63
C LYS A 340 -42.95 3.39 2.09
N GLY A 341 -42.32 4.06 3.06
CA GLY A 341 -42.50 3.83 4.50
C GLY A 341 -43.89 4.17 5.06
N ALA A 342 -44.75 4.86 4.31
CA ALA A 342 -46.15 5.08 4.69
C ALA A 342 -47.04 3.83 4.51
N ALA A 343 -46.52 2.73 3.95
CA ALA A 343 -47.24 1.47 3.74
C ALA A 343 -46.70 0.26 4.53
N SER A 344 -45.58 0.36 5.25
CA SER A 344 -45.13 -0.71 6.14
C SER A 344 -44.19 -0.15 7.21
N GLY A 345 -44.64 -0.16 8.46
CA GLY A 345 -43.85 0.27 9.59
C GLY A 345 -42.86 -0.81 10.03
N SER A 346 -41.59 -0.46 10.13
CA SER A 346 -40.84 -0.55 11.39
C SER A 346 -39.50 0.15 11.22
N ASP A 347 -39.31 1.23 11.98
CA ASP A 347 -38.02 1.85 12.23
C ASP A 347 -37.07 0.88 12.92
N THR A 348 -35.83 0.79 12.44
CA THR A 348 -34.57 0.99 13.19
C THR A 348 -33.38 0.50 12.36
N ILE A 349 -32.37 1.34 12.19
CA ILE A 349 -30.99 0.90 11.87
C ILE A 349 -30.08 1.64 12.85
N PRO A 350 -29.27 0.94 13.65
CA PRO A 350 -28.34 1.57 14.58
C PRO A 350 -27.18 2.25 13.84
N GLU A 351 -26.76 3.39 14.35
CA GLU A 351 -25.47 3.99 14.02
C GLU A 351 -24.35 3.07 14.51
N GLN A 352 -23.71 2.33 13.62
CA GLN A 352 -22.40 1.78 13.92
C GLN A 352 -21.38 2.92 13.90
N LYS A 353 -20.74 3.12 15.05
CA LYS A 353 -19.56 3.96 15.23
C LYS A 353 -18.54 3.64 14.15
N THR A 354 -17.93 4.69 13.61
CA THR A 354 -16.66 4.66 12.90
C THR A 354 -15.73 3.63 13.54
N VAL A 355 -15.46 2.54 12.82
CA VAL A 355 -14.42 1.58 13.20
C VAL A 355 -13.09 2.30 13.01
N SER A 356 -12.68 2.97 14.09
CA SER A 356 -11.29 3.30 14.33
C SER A 356 -10.59 2.01 14.76
N SER A 357 -9.38 1.83 14.24
CA SER A 357 -8.29 1.05 14.83
C SER A 357 -8.56 -0.44 15.05
N LEU A 358 -8.29 -1.23 14.01
CA LEU A 358 -7.60 -2.50 14.16
C LEU A 358 -6.37 -2.44 13.23
N GLU A 359 -5.18 -2.44 13.83
CA GLU A 359 -3.90 -2.62 13.14
C GLU A 359 -3.88 -4.05 12.56
N PRO A 360 -3.75 -4.25 11.23
CA PRO A 360 -3.45 -5.55 10.68
C PRO A 360 -1.96 -5.87 10.84
N ALA A 361 -1.65 -7.16 10.88
CA ALA A 361 -0.32 -7.72 11.01
C ALA A 361 0.69 -7.15 10.00
N GLU A 362 1.94 -7.08 10.46
CA GLU A 362 3.11 -6.47 9.83
C GLU A 362 3.33 -6.96 8.38
N ALA A 363 2.92 -6.16 7.40
CA ALA A 363 3.35 -6.29 6.02
C ALA A 363 3.98 -4.97 5.55
N LYS A 364 5.28 -5.00 5.26
CA LYS A 364 6.04 -3.87 4.65
C LYS A 364 5.61 -3.71 3.18
N GLY A 365 5.61 -2.49 2.63
CA GLY A 365 5.56 -2.36 1.17
C GLY A 365 5.45 -0.96 0.59
N PHE A 366 6.39 -0.66 -0.32
CA PHE A 366 6.21 0.11 -1.56
C PHE A 366 7.31 -0.29 -2.57
N LYS A 367 7.08 -0.01 -3.87
CA LYS A 367 7.28 -0.87 -5.08
C LYS A 367 6.26 -2.00 -5.20
N GLY A 368 5.25 -1.76 -6.06
CA GLY A 368 4.16 -2.66 -6.43
C GLY A 368 3.05 -2.78 -5.39
N ILE A 369 2.30 -1.69 -5.13
CA ILE A 369 1.31 -1.55 -4.03
C ILE A 369 0.56 -2.88 -3.71
N PRO A 370 0.72 -3.45 -2.50
CA PRO A 370 0.22 -4.77 -2.10
C PRO A 370 -1.14 -4.75 -1.33
N LEU A 371 -1.64 -5.95 -0.99
CA LEU A 371 -2.86 -6.30 -0.22
C LEU A 371 -3.35 -5.19 0.73
N LEU A 372 -4.45 -4.54 0.34
CA LEU A 372 -5.27 -3.71 1.22
C LEU A 372 -6.33 -4.58 1.89
N VAL A 373 -6.34 -4.56 3.23
CA VAL A 373 -7.41 -5.10 4.11
C VAL A 373 -7.91 -6.49 3.71
N THR A 374 -7.30 -7.54 4.24
CA THR A 374 -7.95 -8.85 4.31
C THR A 374 -9.06 -8.90 5.35
N ASP A 375 -9.11 -7.99 6.33
CA ASP A 375 -10.04 -8.12 7.44
C ASP A 375 -11.01 -6.94 7.58
N ILE A 376 -11.94 -6.86 6.64
CA ILE A 376 -13.33 -6.65 7.05
C ILE A 376 -14.03 -7.96 6.72
N VAL A 377 -14.04 -8.90 7.66
CA VAL A 377 -15.07 -9.95 7.62
C VAL A 377 -16.41 -9.22 7.75
N PRO A 378 -17.42 -9.46 6.88
CA PRO A 378 -18.76 -8.94 7.13
C PRO A 378 -19.11 -9.32 8.56
N THR A 379 -19.30 -8.34 9.44
CA THR A 379 -19.73 -8.70 10.79
C THR A 379 -21.12 -9.32 10.68
N GLU A 380 -21.48 -10.25 11.56
CA GLU A 380 -22.87 -10.75 11.59
C GLU A 380 -23.88 -9.61 11.70
N GLU A 381 -23.47 -8.44 12.23
CA GLU A 381 -24.25 -7.20 12.27
C GLU A 381 -24.47 -6.56 10.90
N ASP A 382 -23.48 -6.61 10.00
CA ASP A 382 -23.62 -6.16 8.61
C ASP A 382 -24.63 -7.06 7.88
N GLU A 383 -24.55 -8.39 8.06
CA GLU A 383 -25.53 -9.32 7.51
C GLU A 383 -26.92 -9.18 8.15
N ALA A 384 -27.00 -8.83 9.43
CA ALA A 384 -28.25 -8.65 10.17
C ALA A 384 -29.01 -7.38 9.74
N ALA A 385 -28.32 -6.31 9.34
CA ALA A 385 -28.95 -5.09 8.83
C ALA A 385 -29.70 -5.30 7.50
N PHE A 386 -29.47 -6.42 6.80
CA PHE A 386 -30.06 -6.76 5.50
C PHE A 386 -31.11 -7.88 5.54
N ARG A 387 -31.47 -8.40 6.71
CA ARG A 387 -32.54 -9.39 6.82
C ARG A 387 -33.90 -8.68 6.72
N ALA A 388 -34.60 -8.83 5.59
CA ALA A 388 -36.01 -8.49 5.51
C ALA A 388 -36.80 -9.30 6.57
N PRO A 389 -37.85 -8.74 7.21
CA PRO A 389 -38.65 -9.52 8.14
C PRO A 389 -39.26 -10.70 7.39
N GLU A 390 -38.98 -11.92 7.85
CA GLU A 390 -39.62 -13.12 7.30
C GLU A 390 -41.14 -12.92 7.28
N PRO A 391 -41.84 -13.34 6.21
CA PRO A 391 -43.29 -13.29 6.20
C PRO A 391 -43.79 -14.12 7.39
N ARG A 392 -44.56 -13.48 8.27
CA ARG A 392 -45.22 -14.15 9.40
C ARG A 392 -46.25 -15.15 8.89
N THR A 393 -45.81 -16.32 8.44
CA THR A 393 -46.65 -17.52 8.43
C THR A 393 -46.51 -18.16 9.80
N ALA A 394 -47.40 -17.77 10.70
CA ALA A 394 -47.59 -18.43 11.98
C ALA A 394 -48.08 -19.87 11.72
N VAL A 395 -47.16 -20.82 11.69
CA VAL A 395 -47.45 -22.22 12.00
C VAL A 395 -46.80 -22.50 13.34
N SER A 396 -47.63 -22.83 14.32
CA SER A 396 -47.25 -23.05 15.71
C SER A 396 -46.22 -24.18 15.83
N ALA A 397 -44.95 -23.84 16.05
CA ALA A 397 -43.92 -24.77 16.49
C ALA A 397 -44.08 -25.11 17.99
N SER A 398 -45.24 -25.59 18.40
CA SER A 398 -45.44 -26.17 19.72
C SER A 398 -45.40 -27.70 19.62
N ARG A 399 -44.24 -28.27 19.22
CA ARG A 399 -43.94 -29.71 19.38
C ARG A 399 -42.53 -30.17 18.99
N LEU A 400 -41.46 -29.41 19.27
CA LEU A 400 -40.09 -29.91 19.10
C LEU A 400 -39.08 -29.63 20.26
N PRO A 401 -39.46 -29.61 21.56
CA PRO A 401 -38.47 -29.79 22.64
C PRO A 401 -38.42 -31.21 23.26
N GLY A 402 -39.25 -32.16 22.81
CA GLY A 402 -39.39 -33.47 23.46
C GLY A 402 -38.54 -34.62 22.88
N PHE A 403 -38.04 -34.49 21.63
CA PHE A 403 -37.42 -35.62 20.95
C PHE A 403 -35.91 -35.74 21.23
N PHE A 404 -35.19 -34.61 21.33
CA PHE A 404 -33.74 -34.61 21.53
C PHE A 404 -33.29 -34.78 22.98
N SER A 405 -34.12 -34.44 23.97
CA SER A 405 -33.78 -34.64 25.39
C SER A 405 -33.88 -36.12 25.82
N SER A 406 -34.66 -36.94 25.13
CA SER A 406 -34.83 -38.36 25.47
C SER A 406 -33.74 -39.28 24.88
N LEU A 407 -33.09 -38.90 23.77
CA LEU A 407 -32.01 -39.70 23.18
C LEU A 407 -30.67 -39.56 23.91
N GLN A 408 -30.46 -38.49 24.66
CA GLN A 408 -29.17 -38.20 25.30
C GLN A 408 -28.91 -39.05 26.57
N SER A 409 -29.95 -39.72 27.11
CA SER A 409 -29.86 -40.45 28.39
C SER A 409 -29.64 -41.97 28.27
N ARG A 410 -29.53 -42.55 27.06
CA ARG A 410 -29.52 -44.03 26.90
C ARG A 410 -28.44 -44.65 25.99
N LEU A 411 -27.35 -43.97 25.65
CA LEU A 411 -26.33 -44.57 24.76
C LEU A 411 -24.89 -44.54 25.32
N PRO A 412 -24.12 -45.65 25.22
CA PRO A 412 -22.79 -45.78 25.82
C PRO A 412 -21.72 -44.98 25.08
N LYS A 413 -20.77 -44.43 25.85
CA LYS A 413 -19.76 -43.42 25.45
C LYS A 413 -18.77 -43.84 24.34
N LYS A 414 -18.78 -45.09 23.87
CA LYS A 414 -17.73 -45.63 22.97
C LYS A 414 -17.91 -45.33 21.47
N HIS A 415 -19.05 -44.81 21.01
CA HIS A 415 -19.32 -44.57 19.58
C HIS A 415 -19.79 -43.14 19.24
N ARG A 416 -19.43 -42.16 20.08
CA ARG A 416 -19.87 -40.75 19.94
C ARG A 416 -19.46 -40.08 18.63
N LYS A 417 -18.32 -40.49 18.05
CA LYS A 417 -17.81 -39.96 16.76
C LYS A 417 -18.56 -40.52 15.54
N LEU A 418 -18.91 -41.80 15.53
CA LEU A 418 -19.70 -42.41 14.44
C LEU A 418 -21.13 -41.83 14.38
N TRP A 419 -21.72 -41.49 15.52
CA TRP A 419 -23.06 -40.89 15.56
C TRP A 419 -23.08 -39.42 15.15
N LEU A 420 -22.00 -38.67 15.41
CA LEU A 420 -21.82 -37.32 14.88
C LEU A 420 -21.69 -37.34 13.36
N ILE A 421 -20.95 -38.30 12.83
CA ILE A 421 -20.83 -38.52 11.38
C ILE A 421 -22.19 -38.91 10.78
N ALA A 422 -22.94 -39.82 11.41
CA ALA A 422 -24.28 -40.19 10.95
C ALA A 422 -25.29 -39.02 11.03
N ALA A 423 -25.19 -38.17 12.05
CA ALA A 423 -26.03 -36.97 12.19
C ALA A 423 -25.67 -35.90 11.15
N VAL A 424 -24.39 -35.72 10.84
CA VAL A 424 -23.93 -34.83 9.76
C VAL A 424 -24.33 -35.37 8.39
N ILE A 425 -24.26 -36.69 8.16
CA ILE A 425 -24.76 -37.32 6.93
C ILE A 425 -26.27 -37.16 6.80
N LEU A 426 -27.04 -37.35 7.88
CA LEU A 426 -28.49 -37.10 7.88
C LEU A 426 -28.83 -35.62 7.66
N LEU A 427 -28.00 -34.70 8.14
CA LEU A 427 -28.16 -33.26 7.94
C LEU A 427 -27.80 -32.84 6.51
N ILE A 428 -26.80 -33.47 5.90
CA ILE A 428 -26.45 -33.30 4.48
C ILE A 428 -27.52 -33.93 3.57
N VAL A 429 -28.08 -35.09 3.92
CA VAL A 429 -29.20 -35.72 3.20
C VAL A 429 -30.47 -34.89 3.35
N TRP A 430 -30.71 -34.27 4.50
CA TRP A 430 -31.80 -33.33 4.71
C TRP A 430 -31.61 -32.03 3.91
N MET A 431 -30.39 -31.47 3.87
CA MET A 431 -30.08 -30.29 3.05
C MET A 431 -30.12 -30.58 1.54
N LYS A 432 -29.74 -31.79 1.09
CA LYS A 432 -29.90 -32.22 -0.31
C LYS A 432 -31.34 -32.59 -0.67
N GLY A 433 -32.12 -33.14 0.26
CA GLY A 433 -33.54 -33.45 0.08
C GLY A 433 -34.43 -32.20 -0.04
N CYS A 434 -34.00 -31.06 0.52
CA CYS A 434 -34.70 -29.78 0.35
C CYS A 434 -34.41 -29.06 -0.99
N VAL A 435 -33.54 -29.62 -1.85
CA VAL A 435 -33.27 -29.12 -3.22
C VAL A 435 -34.09 -29.90 -4.28
N PHE A 436 -34.85 -30.92 -3.89
CA PHE A 436 -35.74 -31.68 -4.78
C PHE A 436 -37.13 -31.84 -4.15
N SER A 437 -37.93 -30.77 -4.13
CA SER A 437 -39.39 -30.88 -4.02
C SER A 437 -40.05 -29.54 -4.37
N SER A 438 -40.24 -29.31 -5.67
CA SER A 438 -41.31 -28.46 -6.24
C SER A 438 -41.20 -28.58 -7.76
N ASP A 439 -41.61 -29.72 -8.30
CA ASP A 439 -42.12 -29.86 -9.66
C ASP A 439 -42.65 -31.28 -9.80
N GLU A 440 -43.95 -31.44 -9.58
CA GLU A 440 -44.82 -32.45 -10.19
C GLU A 440 -46.17 -32.36 -9.50
N ASP A 441 -47.14 -31.73 -10.19
CA ASP A 441 -48.56 -32.08 -10.13
C ASP A 441 -49.31 -31.17 -11.10
N TYR A 442 -49.34 -31.52 -12.40
CA TYR A 442 -50.49 -31.27 -13.28
C TYR A 442 -50.31 -32.00 -14.61
N ALA A 443 -50.72 -33.28 -14.65
CA ALA A 443 -51.19 -33.91 -15.88
C ALA A 443 -52.02 -35.15 -15.54
N ASP A 444 -53.34 -35.01 -15.56
CA ASP A 444 -54.21 -36.13 -15.91
C ASP A 444 -55.41 -35.61 -16.69
N TYR A 445 -55.39 -35.77 -18.01
CA TYR A 445 -56.54 -36.12 -18.85
C TYR A 445 -56.04 -36.38 -20.27
N SER A 446 -55.94 -37.67 -20.62
CA SER A 446 -55.83 -38.12 -22.01
C SER A 446 -57.16 -38.75 -22.43
N GLY A 447 -57.62 -38.43 -23.64
CA GLY A 447 -58.58 -39.27 -24.36
C GLY A 447 -59.67 -38.54 -25.14
N GLY A 448 -59.43 -38.34 -26.44
CA GLY A 448 -60.45 -38.62 -27.45
C GLY A 448 -60.77 -37.53 -28.47
N GLY A 449 -60.43 -37.81 -29.74
CA GLY A 449 -61.36 -37.57 -30.85
C GLY A 449 -61.01 -36.47 -31.86
N TYR A 450 -60.40 -36.89 -32.97
CA TYR A 450 -60.33 -36.22 -34.27
C TYR A 450 -61.64 -35.52 -34.72
N ARG A 451 -61.58 -34.34 -35.37
CA ARG A 451 -61.54 -34.16 -36.85
C ARG A 451 -61.79 -32.70 -37.33
N SER A 452 -61.30 -32.43 -38.54
CA SER A 452 -61.46 -31.24 -39.43
C SER A 452 -60.50 -30.08 -39.10
N GLY A 453 -59.67 -29.55 -40.00
CA GLY A 453 -59.59 -29.64 -41.46
C GLY A 453 -59.23 -28.25 -41.98
N GLY A 454 -58.07 -28.08 -42.61
CA GLY A 454 -57.67 -26.81 -43.21
C GLY A 454 -56.21 -26.83 -43.65
N ALA A 455 -56.00 -26.78 -44.95
CA ALA A 455 -54.72 -26.81 -45.64
C ALA A 455 -54.03 -25.45 -45.68
N TYR A 456 -52.69 -25.42 -45.55
CA TYR A 456 -51.69 -24.42 -45.98
C TYR A 456 -50.33 -25.06 -45.63
N SER A 457 -49.20 -25.01 -46.33
CA SER A 457 -48.72 -24.62 -47.67
C SER A 457 -47.23 -25.06 -47.68
N ASP A 458 -46.65 -25.33 -48.85
CA ASP A 458 -45.29 -25.86 -49.08
C ASP A 458 -44.11 -24.96 -48.58
N ASP A 459 -43.95 -24.73 -47.27
CA ASP A 459 -42.84 -23.95 -46.68
C ASP A 459 -42.10 -24.67 -45.50
N ASP A 460 -42.31 -25.98 -45.29
CA ASP A 460 -41.75 -26.69 -44.11
C ASP A 460 -40.28 -27.13 -44.25
N GLU A 461 -39.76 -27.36 -45.46
CA GLU A 461 -38.36 -27.81 -45.64
C GLU A 461 -37.33 -26.71 -45.33
N SER A 462 -37.68 -25.44 -45.54
CA SER A 462 -36.82 -24.28 -45.21
C SER A 462 -36.66 -24.07 -43.71
N TYR A 463 -37.71 -24.35 -42.93
CA TYR A 463 -37.70 -24.14 -41.49
C TYR A 463 -36.93 -25.25 -40.76
N GLU A 464 -37.02 -26.50 -41.22
CA GLU A 464 -36.27 -27.61 -40.62
C GLU A 464 -34.76 -27.59 -40.95
N GLU A 465 -34.36 -26.98 -42.07
CA GLU A 465 -32.95 -26.79 -42.42
C GLU A 465 -32.34 -25.63 -41.61
N GLU A 466 -33.08 -24.53 -41.42
CA GLU A 466 -32.65 -23.39 -40.60
C GLU A 466 -32.58 -23.74 -39.10
N GLN A 467 -33.46 -24.60 -38.60
CA GLN A 467 -33.36 -25.13 -37.23
C GLN A 467 -32.12 -26.02 -37.06
N ARG A 468 -31.80 -26.88 -38.05
CA ARG A 468 -30.60 -27.73 -37.99
C ARG A 468 -29.30 -26.94 -38.08
N GLU A 469 -29.24 -25.89 -38.88
CA GLU A 469 -28.08 -24.99 -38.89
C GLU A 469 -27.92 -24.23 -37.58
N LYS A 470 -29.04 -23.84 -36.94
CA LYS A 470 -29.02 -23.15 -35.65
C LYS A 470 -28.55 -24.08 -34.53
N GLU A 471 -29.08 -25.30 -34.47
CA GLU A 471 -28.64 -26.34 -33.51
C GLU A 471 -27.16 -26.70 -33.72
N ALA A 472 -26.69 -26.77 -34.97
CA ALA A 472 -25.29 -27.04 -35.26
C ALA A 472 -24.36 -25.90 -34.81
N ARG A 473 -24.79 -24.63 -34.94
CA ARG A 473 -24.03 -23.47 -34.43
C ARG A 473 -24.02 -23.40 -32.92
N GLU A 474 -25.17 -23.65 -32.27
CA GLU A 474 -25.25 -23.68 -30.81
C GLU A 474 -24.36 -24.81 -30.24
N ALA A 475 -24.30 -25.97 -30.90
CA ALA A 475 -23.40 -27.06 -30.51
C ALA A 475 -21.92 -26.76 -30.76
N GLU A 476 -21.58 -25.99 -31.79
CA GLU A 476 -20.20 -25.56 -32.06
C GLU A 476 -19.74 -24.50 -31.04
N GLU A 477 -20.62 -23.57 -30.66
CA GLU A 477 -20.36 -22.54 -29.65
C GLU A 477 -20.24 -23.14 -28.24
N GLU A 478 -21.06 -24.16 -27.91
CA GLU A 478 -20.93 -24.92 -26.66
C GLU A 478 -19.62 -25.72 -26.60
N ALA A 479 -19.20 -26.33 -27.72
CA ALA A 479 -17.92 -27.05 -27.80
C ALA A 479 -16.69 -26.12 -27.77
N GLU A 480 -16.82 -24.88 -28.24
CA GLU A 480 -15.77 -23.85 -28.14
C GLU A 480 -15.64 -23.34 -26.69
N LEU A 481 -16.77 -23.10 -26.01
CA LEU A 481 -16.79 -22.74 -24.59
C LEU A 481 -16.18 -23.83 -23.70
N GLU A 482 -16.50 -25.11 -23.93
CA GLU A 482 -15.90 -26.22 -23.17
C GLU A 482 -14.38 -26.32 -23.39
N ARG A 483 -13.88 -25.93 -24.57
CA ARG A 483 -12.43 -25.89 -24.85
C ARG A 483 -11.75 -24.71 -24.18
N GLU A 484 -12.38 -23.54 -24.20
CA GLU A 484 -11.86 -22.36 -23.49
C GLU A 484 -11.81 -22.59 -21.98
N GLU A 485 -12.85 -23.21 -21.39
CA GLU A 485 -12.88 -23.54 -19.97
C GLU A 485 -11.78 -24.57 -19.60
N ALA A 486 -11.55 -25.58 -20.45
CA ALA A 486 -10.47 -26.54 -20.26
C ALA A 486 -9.06 -25.93 -20.42
N GLU A 487 -8.88 -24.97 -21.34
CA GLU A 487 -7.62 -24.24 -21.49
C GLU A 487 -7.37 -23.27 -20.32
N GLU A 488 -8.42 -22.66 -19.77
CA GLU A 488 -8.33 -21.81 -18.58
C GLU A 488 -7.97 -22.63 -17.34
N GLU A 489 -8.61 -23.79 -17.13
CA GLU A 489 -8.29 -24.70 -16.02
C GLU A 489 -6.84 -25.21 -16.10
N ALA A 490 -6.38 -25.61 -17.29
CA ALA A 490 -4.99 -26.03 -17.49
C ALA A 490 -3.98 -24.89 -17.27
N ARG A 491 -4.36 -23.65 -17.56
CA ARG A 491 -3.53 -22.47 -17.31
C ARG A 491 -3.47 -22.12 -15.83
N GLU A 492 -4.57 -22.23 -15.09
CA GLU A 492 -4.59 -22.05 -13.65
C GLU A 492 -3.72 -23.10 -12.93
N GLU A 493 -3.80 -24.37 -13.34
CA GLU A 493 -2.96 -25.45 -12.78
C GLU A 493 -1.47 -25.20 -13.05
N ALA A 494 -1.11 -24.73 -14.25
CA ALA A 494 0.27 -24.37 -14.58
C ALA A 494 0.79 -23.14 -13.81
N GLU A 495 -0.07 -22.15 -13.55
CA GLU A 495 0.28 -20.99 -12.72
C GLU A 495 0.45 -21.37 -11.24
N GLU A 496 -0.35 -22.30 -10.73
CA GLU A 496 -0.22 -22.83 -9.37
C GLU A 496 1.10 -23.60 -9.22
N GLU A 497 1.44 -24.50 -10.16
CA GLU A 497 2.70 -25.23 -10.14
C GLU A 497 3.92 -24.28 -10.23
N ALA A 498 3.82 -23.21 -11.03
CA ALA A 498 4.86 -22.18 -11.11
C ALA A 498 5.04 -21.42 -9.79
N ARG A 499 3.95 -21.09 -9.09
CA ARG A 499 4.00 -20.45 -7.77
C ARG A 499 4.62 -21.36 -6.73
N GLU A 500 4.27 -22.65 -6.72
CA GLU A 500 4.87 -23.62 -5.80
C GLU A 500 6.38 -23.78 -6.04
N ARG A 501 6.81 -23.85 -7.31
CA ARG A 501 8.24 -23.90 -7.67
C ARG A 501 8.99 -22.64 -7.25
N GLN A 502 8.37 -21.46 -7.40
CA GLN A 502 8.99 -20.21 -6.96
C GLN A 502 9.11 -20.15 -5.43
N ALA A 503 8.07 -20.54 -4.70
CA ALA A 503 8.11 -20.61 -3.23
C ALA A 503 9.18 -21.60 -2.73
N ALA A 504 9.36 -22.73 -3.42
CA ALA A 504 10.41 -23.70 -3.09
C ALA A 504 11.83 -23.13 -3.31
N LEU A 505 12.04 -22.35 -4.39
CA LEU A 505 13.31 -21.67 -4.65
C LEU A 505 13.63 -20.59 -3.62
N GLU A 506 12.62 -19.79 -3.25
CA GLU A 506 12.77 -18.76 -2.20
C GLU A 506 13.12 -19.40 -0.85
N ALA A 507 12.46 -20.50 -0.47
CA ALA A 507 12.77 -21.24 0.75
C ALA A 507 14.19 -21.83 0.75
N GLN A 508 14.69 -22.32 -0.40
CA GLN A 508 16.07 -22.78 -0.53
C GLN A 508 17.08 -21.64 -0.35
N PHE A 509 16.81 -20.48 -0.95
CA PHE A 509 17.66 -19.32 -0.82
C PHE A 509 17.71 -18.78 0.63
N GLU A 510 16.57 -18.75 1.31
CA GLU A 510 16.50 -18.35 2.72
C GLU A 510 17.29 -19.30 3.62
N ALA A 511 17.20 -20.62 3.38
CA ALA A 511 17.97 -21.61 4.12
C ALA A 511 19.49 -21.47 3.90
N GLU A 512 19.92 -21.17 2.66
CA GLU A 512 21.33 -20.93 2.36
C GLU A 512 21.85 -19.66 3.05
N GLN A 513 21.06 -18.58 3.07
CA GLN A 513 21.40 -17.37 3.81
C GLN A 513 21.47 -17.60 5.32
N GLU A 514 20.59 -18.44 5.88
CA GLU A 514 20.63 -18.79 7.29
C GLU A 514 21.88 -19.61 7.64
N GLU A 515 22.26 -20.56 6.80
CA GLU A 515 23.50 -21.31 6.97
C GLU A 515 24.74 -20.41 6.88
N GLU A 516 24.76 -19.46 5.96
CA GLU A 516 25.85 -18.49 5.83
C GLU A 516 25.98 -17.59 7.08
N ARG A 517 24.85 -17.10 7.61
CA ARG A 517 24.83 -16.33 8.87
C ARG A 517 25.38 -17.12 10.05
N LEU A 518 25.03 -18.41 10.15
CA LEU A 518 25.56 -19.27 11.21
C LEU A 518 27.08 -19.44 11.08
N ARG A 519 27.60 -19.62 9.86
CA ARG A 519 29.05 -19.71 9.61
C ARG A 519 29.79 -18.41 9.89
N GLU A 520 29.15 -17.25 9.72
CA GLU A 520 29.74 -15.98 10.13
C GLU A 520 29.80 -15.85 11.65
N LEU A 521 28.73 -16.24 12.34
CA LEU A 521 28.66 -16.20 13.80
C LEU A 521 29.68 -17.14 14.44
N GLU A 522 29.90 -18.33 13.89
CA GLU A 522 30.98 -19.23 14.31
C GLU A 522 32.37 -18.62 14.12
N ARG A 523 32.61 -17.90 13.00
CA ARG A 523 33.88 -17.20 12.75
C ARG A 523 34.10 -16.06 13.73
N GLU A 524 33.05 -15.31 14.07
CA GLU A 524 33.12 -14.25 15.09
C GLU A 524 33.42 -14.82 16.48
N GLU A 525 32.77 -15.91 16.87
CA GLU A 525 33.05 -16.59 18.14
C GLU A 525 34.50 -17.09 18.22
N GLU A 526 35.03 -17.66 17.12
CA GLU A 526 36.41 -18.12 17.06
C GLU A 526 37.40 -16.94 17.17
N MET A 527 37.15 -15.84 16.46
CA MET A 527 37.94 -14.62 16.56
C MET A 527 37.95 -14.07 17.99
N GLN A 528 36.79 -14.07 18.66
CA GLN A 528 36.68 -13.61 20.04
C GLN A 528 37.48 -14.49 21.00
N ARG A 529 37.46 -15.82 20.82
CA ARG A 529 38.29 -16.74 21.61
C ARG A 529 39.79 -16.47 21.41
N GLN A 530 40.22 -16.21 20.18
CA GLN A 530 41.62 -15.86 19.90
C GLN A 530 42.01 -14.55 20.56
N LEU A 531 41.13 -13.54 20.54
CA LEU A 531 41.37 -12.25 21.20
C LEU A 531 41.51 -12.41 22.72
N ASP A 532 40.63 -13.21 23.33
CA ASP A 532 40.66 -13.50 24.77
C ASP A 532 41.92 -14.29 25.17
N GLU A 533 42.39 -15.21 24.32
CA GLU A 533 43.65 -15.92 24.52
C GLU A 533 44.86 -14.97 24.42
N GLN A 534 44.87 -14.05 23.45
CA GLN A 534 45.91 -13.02 23.35
C GLN A 534 45.95 -12.13 24.59
N ARG A 535 44.77 -11.70 25.09
CA ARG A 535 44.67 -10.90 26.32
C ARG A 535 45.23 -11.63 27.53
N ARG A 536 44.97 -12.94 27.65
CA ARG A 536 45.55 -13.75 28.72
C ARG A 536 47.08 -13.80 28.63
N ARG A 537 47.62 -14.04 27.44
CA ARG A 537 49.08 -14.07 27.22
C ARG A 537 49.73 -12.73 27.51
N THR A 538 49.10 -11.61 27.14
CA THR A 538 49.63 -10.27 27.48
C THR A 538 49.60 -10.05 28.99
N GLN A 539 48.55 -10.47 29.68
CA GLN A 539 48.46 -10.35 31.14
C GLN A 539 49.52 -11.21 31.85
N GLU A 540 49.79 -12.41 31.37
CA GLU A 540 50.84 -13.29 31.89
C GLU A 540 52.23 -12.65 31.73
N LEU A 541 52.53 -12.08 30.56
CA LEU A 541 53.77 -11.36 30.30
C LEU A 541 53.93 -10.11 31.17
N GLU A 542 52.85 -9.35 31.40
CA GLU A 542 52.85 -8.21 32.32
C GLU A 542 53.16 -8.64 33.76
N ASN A 543 52.54 -9.73 34.23
CA ASN A 543 52.79 -10.27 35.56
C ASN A 543 54.24 -10.79 35.71
N GLU A 544 54.79 -11.46 34.69
CA GLU A 544 56.19 -11.90 34.66
C GLU A 544 57.16 -10.70 34.71
N LEU A 545 56.86 -9.64 33.97
CA LEU A 545 57.65 -8.40 33.97
C LEU A 545 57.61 -7.72 35.35
N GLU A 546 56.44 -7.67 36.00
CA GLU A 546 56.31 -7.15 37.36
C GLU A 546 57.12 -7.99 38.36
N GLU A 547 57.07 -9.31 38.26
CA GLU A 547 57.89 -10.20 39.10
C GLU A 547 59.40 -9.99 38.88
N GLU A 548 59.86 -9.83 37.63
CA GLU A 548 61.26 -9.54 37.33
C GLU A 548 61.71 -8.17 37.85
N GLN A 549 60.84 -7.16 37.77
CA GLN A 549 61.09 -5.85 38.35
C GLN A 549 61.16 -5.92 39.89
N GLU A 550 60.29 -6.70 40.53
CA GLU A 550 60.36 -6.96 41.97
C GLU A 550 61.63 -7.71 42.37
N ARG A 551 62.02 -8.75 41.62
CA ARG A 551 63.29 -9.47 41.84
C ARG A 551 64.50 -8.56 41.69
N SER A 552 64.50 -7.69 40.67
CA SER A 552 65.55 -6.68 40.46
C SER A 552 65.61 -5.66 41.60
N ARG A 553 64.45 -5.19 42.09
CA ARG A 553 64.37 -4.31 43.27
C ARG A 553 64.89 -5.01 44.53
N ARG A 554 64.55 -6.28 44.76
CA ARG A 554 65.05 -7.07 45.90
C ARG A 554 66.55 -7.33 45.80
N SER A 555 67.08 -7.61 44.60
CA SER A 555 68.52 -7.75 44.35
C SER A 555 69.28 -6.44 44.59
N SER A 556 68.67 -5.29 44.25
CA SER A 556 69.23 -3.96 44.54
C SER A 556 69.23 -3.62 46.05
N LEU A 557 68.33 -4.20 46.83
CA LEU A 557 68.23 -3.98 48.28
C LEU A 557 69.18 -4.86 49.11
N TYR A 558 69.66 -5.97 48.56
CA TYR A 558 70.57 -6.92 49.23
C TYR A 558 71.98 -6.97 48.62
N GLY A 559 72.33 -6.04 47.73
CA GLY A 559 73.69 -5.87 47.22
C GLY A 559 74.61 -5.14 48.22
N TYR A 560 75.20 -5.90 49.15
CA TYR A 560 76.47 -5.62 49.81
C TYR A 560 77.31 -6.90 49.86
#